data_AF-A0A2V4IZG1-F1
#
_entry.id   AF-A0A2V4IZG1-F1
#
_cell.length_a   1.000
_cell.length_b   1.000
_cell.length_c   1.000
_cell.angle_alpha   90.00
_cell.angle_beta   90.00
_cell.angle_gamma   90.00
#
_symmetry.space_group_name_H-M   'P 1'
#
loop_
_entity.id
_entity.type
_entity.pdbx_description
1 polymer ?
#
loop_
_entity_poly.entity_id
_entity_poly.type
_entity_poly.pdbx_seq_one_letter_code
_entity_poly.pdbx_strand_id
1 'polypeptide(L)'
;MSGMQTAPAAIKAQATLVVADLDQLFDEHGIALPGPDSHLVLVMHGHHTLKYHRPAPPSAGGNAAQRGPELFFEGAEHTAIGDNTLLRYETGQPGTPAHQSPLPLPNGLNLTYGQVIALGGDFYGVPERPIADGGTDAERVERFIQAFDSLARLPAAKAEAEQILAVMQEEIRAANQAIKDGRQPHEAYDALGDSLSARWNRITGGGSFASDLFPLGRYLKLAASNWDHFGPWALLAYQAGHAAALQQALKARASGAERDLQLAYAMNAFADHFLTDLFSAGHLRVPRKALADTVTPSDVGSLISRFMHDEDSKYGLAVRNAEGEQWRAYGDKRYFDSVDVANRRQVARAVQRSADEVFQAFAEGRVPQAKDFSALRLAPDLHAAEQDLVPGNFAPLYFQDGKAVLRRKDVNDLNDRNRIGDWWGWSTYLLLKDYKPNKPTGFIDAPATSPVITGWERREPDGLNWQRGNAVRYAFSITDQLNESYIGPWSGYAELTDQFHPSVQVPADGKQRGRNLFRQFRGGSPELIASLDGKTTLYIDRNA
;
A
#
# COMPACT_ATOMS: atom_id res chain seq x y z
N MET A 1 68.36 -23.63 0.55
CA MET A 1 67.33 -24.51 1.13
C MET A 1 67.42 -24.34 2.63
N SER A 2 66.44 -23.94 3.43
CA SER A 2 64.96 -23.95 3.42
C SER A 2 64.54 -22.66 4.18
N GLY A 3 63.47 -21.90 3.90
CA GLY A 3 62.14 -22.31 3.46
C GLY A 3 61.12 -22.29 4.62
N MET A 4 61.03 -21.22 5.43
CA MET A 4 59.93 -21.02 6.38
C MET A 4 58.85 -20.14 5.74
N GLN A 5 57.71 -20.75 5.43
CA GLN A 5 56.50 -20.08 4.96
C GLN A 5 55.73 -19.51 6.16
N THR A 6 55.58 -18.19 6.21
CA THR A 6 54.54 -17.50 6.98
C THR A 6 53.25 -17.46 6.17
N ALA A 7 52.15 -17.94 6.76
CA ALA A 7 50.82 -17.92 6.17
C ALA A 7 50.33 -16.47 5.89
N PRO A 8 49.62 -16.21 4.78
CA PRO A 8 48.95 -14.94 4.56
C PRO A 8 47.64 -14.88 5.35
N ALA A 9 47.49 -13.82 6.14
CA ALA A 9 46.23 -13.46 6.79
C ALA A 9 45.17 -13.11 5.72
N ALA A 10 44.13 -13.93 5.61
CA ALA A 10 42.95 -13.62 4.82
C ALA A 10 42.09 -12.61 5.58
N ILE A 11 42.19 -11.33 5.19
CA ILE A 11 41.21 -10.30 5.53
C ILE A 11 39.90 -10.70 4.83
N LYS A 12 38.87 -11.05 5.61
CA LYS A 12 37.50 -11.22 5.09
C LYS A 12 37.01 -9.86 4.58
N ALA A 13 37.01 -9.67 3.27
CA ALA A 13 36.27 -8.58 2.65
C ALA A 13 34.78 -8.80 2.93
N GLN A 14 34.17 -7.90 3.71
CA GLN A 14 32.71 -7.81 3.76
C GLN A 14 32.24 -7.41 2.36
N ALA A 15 31.42 -8.25 1.73
CA ALA A 15 30.81 -7.92 0.45
C ALA A 15 29.97 -6.63 0.62
N THR A 16 30.34 -5.58 -0.10
CA THR A 16 29.60 -4.31 -0.13
C THR A 16 28.32 -4.54 -0.93
N LEU A 17 27.17 -4.58 -0.26
CA LEU A 17 25.87 -4.68 -0.92
C LEU A 17 25.52 -3.32 -1.54
N VAL A 18 25.32 -3.27 -2.85
CA VAL A 18 24.83 -2.09 -3.58
C VAL A 18 23.35 -2.32 -3.90
N VAL A 19 22.48 -1.42 -3.44
CA VAL A 19 21.04 -1.43 -3.73
C VAL A 19 20.69 -0.17 -4.52
N ALA A 20 20.11 -0.34 -5.69
CA ALA A 20 19.79 0.72 -6.64
C ALA A 20 18.54 0.35 -7.45
N ASP A 21 17.87 1.35 -8.01
CA ASP A 21 16.73 1.13 -8.90
C ASP A 21 17.20 0.52 -10.23
N LEU A 22 16.38 -0.36 -10.80
CA LEU A 22 16.71 -1.03 -12.05
C LEU A 22 16.98 -0.03 -13.19
N ASP A 23 16.25 1.08 -13.22
CA ASP A 23 16.41 2.12 -14.25
C ASP A 23 17.81 2.78 -14.19
N GLN A 24 18.44 2.84 -13.00
CA GLN A 24 19.81 3.37 -12.84
C GLN A 24 20.87 2.47 -13.47
N LEU A 25 20.56 1.20 -13.71
CA LEU A 25 21.45 0.32 -14.47
C LEU A 25 21.62 0.80 -15.91
N PHE A 26 20.62 1.49 -16.45
CA PHE A 26 20.54 1.90 -17.85
C PHE A 26 20.75 3.41 -18.06
N ASP A 27 21.05 4.16 -17.00
CA ASP A 27 21.44 5.57 -17.11
C ASP A 27 22.89 5.72 -17.61
N GLU A 28 23.27 6.95 -17.99
CA GLU A 28 24.62 7.25 -18.53
C GLU A 28 25.75 7.05 -17.50
N HIS A 29 25.44 7.07 -16.21
CA HIS A 29 26.37 6.90 -15.10
C HIS A 29 26.48 5.43 -14.64
N GLY A 30 25.43 4.63 -14.86
CA GLY A 30 25.30 3.23 -14.47
C GLY A 30 25.33 2.99 -12.96
N ILE A 31 25.36 1.71 -12.57
CA ILE A 31 25.58 1.27 -11.19
C ILE A 31 27.01 0.72 -11.07
N ALA A 32 27.81 1.28 -10.16
CA ALA A 32 29.15 0.78 -9.88
C ALA A 32 29.09 -0.61 -9.23
N LEU A 33 29.58 -1.63 -9.92
CA LEU A 33 29.66 -2.99 -9.41
C LEU A 33 30.96 -3.19 -8.59
N PRO A 34 30.91 -3.80 -7.38
CA PRO A 34 32.08 -3.99 -6.50
C PRO A 34 33.25 -4.81 -7.06
N GLY A 35 33.08 -5.43 -8.23
CA GLY A 35 34.11 -6.21 -8.90
C GLY A 35 33.57 -7.11 -10.01
N PRO A 36 34.47 -7.80 -10.75
CA PRO A 36 34.11 -8.65 -11.88
C PRO A 36 33.26 -9.89 -11.49
N ASP A 37 33.30 -10.30 -10.22
CA ASP A 37 32.50 -11.42 -9.68
C ASP A 37 31.19 -10.94 -9.02
N SER A 38 30.74 -9.71 -9.30
CA SER A 38 29.51 -9.18 -8.73
C SER A 38 28.29 -9.91 -9.29
N HIS A 39 27.42 -10.38 -8.40
CA HIS A 39 26.13 -10.94 -8.79
C HIS A 39 25.07 -9.83 -8.80
N LEU A 40 24.47 -9.58 -9.96
CA LEU A 40 23.28 -8.73 -10.05
C LEU A 40 22.08 -9.55 -9.60
N VAL A 41 21.50 -9.19 -8.47
CA VAL A 41 20.21 -9.72 -8.02
C VAL A 41 19.15 -8.70 -8.38
N LEU A 42 18.37 -8.99 -9.42
CA LEU A 42 17.23 -8.16 -9.78
C LEU A 42 16.11 -8.47 -8.79
N VAL A 43 16.01 -7.66 -7.74
CA VAL A 43 14.91 -7.74 -6.78
C VAL A 43 13.72 -7.07 -7.44
N MET A 44 12.86 -7.88 -8.08
CA MET A 44 11.54 -7.39 -8.45
C MET A 44 10.83 -6.96 -7.16
N HIS A 45 10.44 -5.68 -7.07
CA HIS A 45 9.53 -5.23 -6.02
C HIS A 45 8.19 -5.93 -6.24
N GLY A 46 8.08 -7.10 -5.63
CA GLY A 46 6.97 -8.01 -5.73
C GLY A 46 7.19 -9.10 -4.71
N HIS A 47 6.12 -9.36 -3.95
CA HIS A 47 5.91 -10.52 -3.08
C HIS A 47 6.24 -10.25 -1.62
N HIS A 48 5.14 -10.17 -0.85
CA HIS A 48 5.03 -10.02 0.60
C HIS A 48 6.36 -10.28 1.32
N THR A 49 7.12 -9.23 1.58
CA THR A 49 8.32 -9.36 2.38
C THR A 49 7.90 -9.54 3.83
N LEU A 50 7.85 -10.78 4.33
CA LEU A 50 7.71 -11.11 5.76
C LEU A 50 8.76 -10.39 6.64
N LYS A 51 9.82 -9.88 6.00
CA LYS A 51 10.93 -9.12 6.59
C LYS A 51 10.45 -7.90 7.41
N TYR A 52 9.34 -7.26 7.03
CA TYR A 52 8.83 -6.06 7.70
C TYR A 52 8.08 -6.36 9.01
N HIS A 53 8.05 -7.62 9.44
CA HIS A 53 7.12 -8.08 10.46
C HIS A 53 7.71 -9.11 11.43
N ARG A 54 9.00 -9.02 11.74
CA ARG A 54 9.60 -9.83 12.82
C ARG A 54 9.11 -9.31 14.18
N PRO A 55 8.37 -10.12 14.97
CA PRO A 55 7.89 -9.71 16.29
C PRO A 55 9.04 -9.71 17.30
N ALA A 56 9.05 -8.74 18.22
CA ALA A 56 9.33 -9.06 19.61
C ALA A 56 8.05 -9.70 20.19
N PRO A 57 8.12 -10.76 21.01
CA PRO A 57 6.92 -11.41 21.52
C PRO A 57 6.30 -10.55 22.64
N PRO A 58 4.97 -10.37 22.64
CA PRO A 58 4.28 -10.41 23.93
C PRO A 58 3.00 -11.26 23.95
N SER A 59 2.68 -11.63 25.18
CA SER A 59 1.70 -12.56 25.71
C SER A 59 0.23 -12.31 25.34
N ALA A 60 -0.54 -13.39 25.47
CA ALA A 60 -1.89 -13.63 24.96
C ALA A 60 -3.04 -12.86 25.63
N GLY A 61 -4.16 -12.81 24.90
CA GLY A 61 -5.51 -13.06 25.43
C GLY A 61 -6.58 -12.00 25.17
N GLY A 62 -7.65 -12.35 24.43
CA GLY A 62 -8.91 -11.59 24.43
C GLY A 62 -9.91 -12.00 23.33
N ASN A 63 -11.11 -12.43 23.72
CA ASN A 63 -12.22 -12.89 22.85
C ASN A 63 -13.06 -11.74 22.27
N ALA A 64 -13.62 -11.96 21.07
CA ALA A 64 -14.44 -11.00 20.31
C ALA A 64 -15.95 -11.04 20.66
N ALA A 65 -16.62 -9.89 20.51
CA ALA A 65 -18.09 -9.73 20.61
C ALA A 65 -18.67 -9.00 19.37
N GLN A 66 -19.98 -9.19 19.13
CA GLN A 66 -20.73 -8.96 17.88
C GLN A 66 -21.11 -7.49 17.55
N ARG A 67 -21.42 -7.31 16.25
CA ARG A 67 -21.40 -6.12 15.37
C ARG A 67 -22.61 -5.13 15.41
N GLY A 68 -22.32 -3.90 14.97
CA GLY A 68 -23.17 -2.79 14.49
C GLY A 68 -22.30 -1.80 13.68
N PRO A 69 -22.85 -0.88 12.86
CA PRO A 69 -22.27 -0.43 11.59
C PRO A 69 -20.86 0.16 11.66
N GLU A 70 -20.08 -0.26 10.67
CA GLU A 70 -18.62 -0.36 10.63
C GLU A 70 -17.99 0.92 10.07
N LEU A 71 -16.82 1.27 10.58
CA LEU A 71 -15.92 2.26 9.98
C LEU A 71 -14.51 1.62 9.93
N PHE A 72 -13.52 2.21 9.25
CA PHE A 72 -12.06 2.23 9.61
C PHE A 72 -11.01 1.60 8.67
N PHE A 73 -9.85 2.29 8.69
CA PHE A 73 -8.68 2.44 7.79
C PHE A 73 -7.52 1.43 7.98
N GLU A 74 -6.57 1.36 7.01
CA GLU A 74 -5.47 0.37 6.92
C GLU A 74 -4.04 0.89 7.17
N GLY A 75 -3.77 1.47 8.35
CA GLY A 75 -2.43 1.97 8.70
C GLY A 75 -1.27 0.97 8.51
N ALA A 76 -1.54 -0.34 8.58
CA ALA A 76 -0.55 -1.38 8.31
C ALA A 76 -0.05 -1.40 6.85
N GLU A 77 -0.92 -1.11 5.88
CA GLU A 77 -0.60 -1.09 4.46
C GLU A 77 0.32 0.11 4.15
N HIS A 78 0.00 1.30 4.67
CA HIS A 78 0.85 2.49 4.61
C HIS A 78 2.25 2.25 5.19
N THR A 79 2.34 1.59 6.35
CA THR A 79 3.62 1.25 6.97
C THR A 79 4.46 0.41 6.02
N ALA A 80 3.87 -0.64 5.44
CA ALA A 80 4.57 -1.52 4.52
C ALA A 80 4.98 -0.84 3.21
N ILE A 81 4.18 0.08 2.67
CA ILE A 81 4.55 0.87 1.50
C ILE A 81 5.80 1.70 1.82
N GLY A 82 5.74 2.52 2.88
CA GLY A 82 6.81 3.46 3.19
C GLY A 82 8.12 2.80 3.65
N ASP A 83 8.05 1.70 4.39
CA ASP A 83 9.23 1.04 4.95
C ASP A 83 10.13 0.34 3.90
N ASN A 84 9.59 0.07 2.71
CA ASN A 84 10.35 -0.43 1.57
C ASN A 84 11.14 0.68 0.84
N THR A 85 10.81 1.95 1.07
CA THR A 85 11.43 3.11 0.41
C THR A 85 12.91 3.23 0.78
N LEU A 86 13.75 3.56 -0.19
CA LEU A 86 15.17 3.83 0.01
C LEU A 86 15.39 5.32 0.29
N LEU A 87 15.98 5.63 1.44
CA LEU A 87 16.35 6.99 1.85
C LEU A 87 17.85 7.23 1.61
N ARG A 88 18.19 8.39 1.05
CA ARG A 88 19.57 8.78 0.73
C ARG A 88 19.98 9.97 1.58
N TYR A 89 21.21 9.95 2.08
CA TYR A 89 21.74 11.03 2.93
C TYR A 89 22.98 11.70 2.34
N GLU A 90 23.62 11.06 1.36
CA GLU A 90 24.84 11.55 0.71
C GLU A 90 24.85 11.17 -0.77
N THR A 91 25.36 12.08 -1.61
CA THR A 91 25.45 11.89 -3.05
C THR A 91 26.41 10.75 -3.39
N GLY A 92 25.98 9.83 -4.25
CA GLY A 92 26.79 8.69 -4.69
C GLY A 92 26.80 7.49 -3.73
N GLN A 93 26.12 7.57 -2.58
CA GLN A 93 25.92 6.43 -1.68
C GLN A 93 24.62 5.66 -2.02
N PRO A 94 24.58 4.34 -1.79
CA PRO A 94 23.35 3.57 -1.93
C PRO A 94 22.30 4.04 -0.91
N GLY A 95 21.03 3.92 -1.28
CA GLY A 95 19.94 4.25 -0.36
C GLY A 95 19.81 3.22 0.76
N THR A 96 19.44 3.68 1.95
CA THR A 96 19.15 2.83 3.11
C THR A 96 17.64 2.57 3.15
N PRO A 97 17.18 1.30 3.27
CA PRO A 97 15.77 1.01 3.48
C PRO A 97 15.20 1.76 4.69
N ALA A 98 14.07 2.44 4.52
CA ALA A 98 13.48 3.32 5.52
C ALA A 98 13.20 2.64 6.86
N HIS A 99 12.87 1.35 6.85
CA HIS A 99 12.69 0.56 8.08
C HIS A 99 13.95 0.42 8.94
N GLN A 100 15.14 0.67 8.35
CA GLN A 100 16.45 0.65 9.03
C GLN A 100 16.94 2.06 9.38
N SER A 101 16.22 3.10 8.95
CA SER A 101 16.58 4.49 9.16
C SER A 101 15.42 5.27 9.81
N PRO A 102 15.13 5.03 11.11
CA PRO A 102 14.14 5.82 11.83
C PRO A 102 14.48 7.32 11.81
N LEU A 103 13.45 8.14 11.61
CA LEU A 103 13.53 9.59 11.48
C LEU A 103 13.22 10.26 12.83
N PRO A 104 14.17 11.00 13.43
CA PRO A 104 13.94 11.70 14.68
C PRO A 104 13.07 12.95 14.48
N LEU A 105 11.96 13.04 15.21
CA LEU A 105 11.05 14.19 15.20
C LEU A 105 11.41 15.21 16.30
N PRO A 106 10.96 16.48 16.19
CA PRO A 106 11.25 17.54 17.17
C PRO A 106 10.81 17.23 18.61
N ASN A 107 9.71 16.50 18.82
CA ASN A 107 9.22 16.09 20.14
C ASN A 107 9.94 14.86 20.73
N GLY A 108 10.94 14.32 20.02
CA GLY A 108 11.72 13.17 20.47
C GLY A 108 11.12 11.80 20.12
N LEU A 109 10.06 11.76 19.30
CA LEU A 109 9.68 10.54 18.59
C LEU A 109 10.77 10.13 17.61
N ASN A 110 10.88 8.83 17.34
CA ASN A 110 11.78 8.27 16.35
C ASN A 110 11.03 7.19 15.56
N LEU A 111 10.59 7.53 14.36
CA LEU A 111 9.62 6.74 13.59
C LEU A 111 10.20 6.39 12.22
N THR A 112 9.93 5.20 11.70
CA THR A 112 10.27 4.89 10.31
C THR A 112 9.45 5.73 9.35
N TYR A 113 9.89 5.84 8.09
CA TYR A 113 9.14 6.53 7.04
C TYR A 113 7.71 5.96 6.93
N GLY A 114 7.56 4.63 6.88
CA GLY A 114 6.26 3.97 6.81
C GLY A 114 5.37 4.26 8.02
N GLN A 115 5.92 4.30 9.24
CA GLN A 115 5.16 4.68 10.43
C GLN A 115 4.64 6.12 10.34
N VAL A 116 5.39 7.04 9.75
CA VAL A 116 4.91 8.42 9.55
C VAL A 116 3.80 8.48 8.50
N ILE A 117 3.90 7.73 7.39
CA ILE A 117 2.80 7.59 6.41
C ILE A 117 1.54 7.08 7.12
N ALA A 118 1.66 6.02 7.92
CA ALA A 118 0.53 5.37 8.59
C ALA A 118 -0.15 6.21 9.68
N LEU A 119 0.57 7.20 10.23
CA LEU A 119 0.08 8.07 11.30
C LEU A 119 -0.48 9.40 10.78
N GLY A 120 0.07 9.91 9.67
CA GLY A 120 -0.40 11.14 9.05
C GLY A 120 -1.82 10.99 8.50
N GLY A 121 -2.60 12.06 8.49
CA GLY A 121 -3.96 12.10 7.92
C GLY A 121 -5.03 11.37 8.76
N ASP A 122 -4.75 10.16 9.23
CA ASP A 122 -5.68 9.29 9.96
C ASP A 122 -5.69 9.52 11.47
N PHE A 123 -4.49 9.62 12.06
CA PHE A 123 -4.33 9.74 13.51
C PHE A 123 -3.88 11.12 13.93
N TYR A 124 -3.12 11.79 13.07
CA TYR A 124 -2.58 13.11 13.30
C TYR A 124 -2.98 14.05 12.16
N GLY A 125 -3.46 15.22 12.56
CA GLY A 125 -4.09 16.19 11.67
C GLY A 125 -4.92 17.19 12.48
N VAL A 126 -5.55 18.13 11.78
CA VAL A 126 -6.45 19.13 12.39
C VAL A 126 -7.85 18.90 11.81
N PRO A 127 -8.75 18.20 12.52
CA PRO A 127 -10.04 17.77 11.96
C PRO A 127 -10.89 18.92 11.40
N GLU A 128 -10.84 20.09 12.04
CA GLU A 128 -11.63 21.27 11.65
C GLU A 128 -10.94 22.10 10.55
N ARG A 129 -9.72 21.74 10.13
CA ARG A 129 -8.96 22.43 9.10
C ARG A 129 -8.31 21.45 8.12
N PRO A 130 -9.11 20.76 7.28
CA PRO A 130 -8.57 19.99 6.17
C PRO A 130 -7.58 20.82 5.34
N ILE A 131 -6.53 20.17 4.86
CA ILE A 131 -5.41 20.75 4.14
C ILE A 131 -5.92 21.31 2.81
N ALA A 132 -6.69 20.53 2.05
CA ALA A 132 -7.14 20.88 0.71
C ALA A 132 -8.12 22.07 0.69
N ASP A 133 -8.74 22.40 1.83
CA ASP A 133 -9.63 23.55 1.99
C ASP A 133 -8.90 24.91 2.01
N GLY A 134 -7.55 24.91 2.04
CA GLY A 134 -6.80 26.14 1.84
C GLY A 134 -7.12 26.78 0.48
N GLY A 135 -7.47 28.07 0.48
CA GLY A 135 -7.86 28.80 -0.72
C GLY A 135 -6.69 29.14 -1.64
N THR A 136 -5.46 29.03 -1.15
CA THR A 136 -4.21 29.24 -1.90
C THR A 136 -3.19 28.15 -1.55
N ASP A 137 -2.20 27.93 -2.42
CA ASP A 137 -1.14 26.95 -2.18
C ASP A 137 -0.38 27.22 -0.87
N ALA A 138 -0.12 28.50 -0.56
CA ALA A 138 0.52 28.89 0.69
C ALA A 138 -0.33 28.53 1.92
N GLU A 139 -1.65 28.72 1.85
CA GLU A 139 -2.56 28.35 2.94
C GLU A 139 -2.62 26.83 3.13
N ARG A 140 -2.60 26.05 2.03
CA ARG A 140 -2.55 24.58 2.11
C ARG A 140 -1.26 24.11 2.75
N VAL A 141 -0.12 24.70 2.38
CA VAL A 141 1.18 24.42 3.01
C VAL A 141 1.14 24.73 4.51
N GLU A 142 0.55 25.86 4.91
CA GLU A 142 0.40 26.21 6.34
C GLU A 142 -0.45 25.18 7.10
N ARG A 143 -1.59 24.77 6.53
CA ARG A 143 -2.47 23.74 7.11
C ARG A 143 -1.77 22.39 7.20
N PHE A 144 -1.02 22.01 6.18
CA PHE A 144 -0.20 20.80 6.21
C PHE A 144 0.83 20.85 7.34
N ILE A 145 1.55 21.96 7.51
CA ILE A 145 2.53 22.11 8.59
C ILE A 145 1.86 21.96 9.96
N GLN A 146 0.66 22.55 10.15
CA GLN A 146 -0.10 22.40 11.39
C GLN A 146 -0.53 20.95 11.63
N ALA A 147 -0.97 20.24 10.59
CA ALA A 147 -1.29 18.82 10.67
C ALA A 147 -0.07 17.98 11.05
N PHE A 148 1.07 18.17 10.37
CA PHE A 148 2.32 17.48 10.67
C PHE A 148 2.83 17.78 12.08
N ASP A 149 2.76 19.03 12.54
CA ASP A 149 3.21 19.44 13.87
C ASP A 149 2.38 18.80 14.99
N SER A 150 1.13 18.40 14.72
CA SER A 150 0.33 17.62 15.66
C SER A 150 0.96 16.26 16.01
N LEU A 151 1.70 15.66 15.07
CA LEU A 151 2.54 14.47 15.30
C LEU A 151 3.93 14.84 15.80
N ALA A 152 4.59 15.79 15.11
CA ALA A 152 6.03 15.98 15.21
C ALA A 152 6.47 16.88 16.37
N ARG A 153 5.59 17.73 16.91
CA ARG A 153 5.95 18.73 17.94
C ARG A 153 5.21 18.60 19.24
N LEU A 154 3.99 18.06 19.26
CA LEU A 154 3.23 17.94 20.50
C LEU A 154 3.86 16.89 21.43
N PRO A 155 4.13 17.22 22.71
CA PRO A 155 4.67 16.23 23.66
C PRO A 155 3.75 15.03 23.89
N ALA A 156 2.43 15.25 23.87
CA ALA A 156 1.43 14.19 24.05
C ALA A 156 1.46 13.14 22.94
N ALA A 157 1.86 13.52 21.73
CA ALA A 157 1.95 12.61 20.59
C ALA A 157 2.95 11.47 20.82
N LYS A 158 3.95 11.66 21.70
CA LYS A 158 4.97 10.64 21.96
C LYS A 158 4.36 9.35 22.52
N ALA A 159 3.64 9.45 23.63
CA ALA A 159 3.02 8.29 24.27
C ALA A 159 1.82 7.76 23.47
N GLU A 160 1.10 8.66 22.80
CA GLU A 160 -0.08 8.32 22.00
C GLU A 160 0.29 7.53 20.74
N ALA A 161 1.33 7.95 20.00
CA ALA A 161 1.80 7.25 18.80
C ALA A 161 2.27 5.82 19.13
N GLU A 162 2.98 5.62 20.24
CA GLU A 162 3.39 4.29 20.71
C GLU A 162 2.18 3.37 20.96
N GLN A 163 1.10 3.89 21.54
CA GLN A 163 -0.14 3.13 21.77
C GLN A 163 -0.88 2.81 20.46
N ILE A 164 -0.96 3.78 19.54
CA ILE A 164 -1.58 3.59 18.22
C ILE A 164 -0.85 2.49 17.45
N LEU A 165 0.48 2.58 17.38
CA LEU A 165 1.33 1.61 16.69
C LEU A 165 1.26 0.22 17.34
N ALA A 166 1.10 0.14 18.67
CA ALA A 166 0.90 -1.15 19.35
C ALA A 166 -0.41 -1.84 18.92
N VAL A 167 -1.50 -1.08 18.75
CA VAL A 167 -2.77 -1.63 18.23
C VAL A 167 -2.63 -2.01 16.75
N MET A 168 -1.96 -1.19 15.93
CA MET A 168 -1.68 -1.49 14.53
C MET A 168 -0.83 -2.77 14.37
N GLN A 169 0.05 -3.07 15.33
CA GLN A 169 0.82 -4.31 15.31
C GLN A 169 -0.06 -5.58 15.43
N GLU A 170 -1.29 -5.48 15.94
CA GLU A 170 -2.24 -6.60 15.94
C GLU A 170 -2.77 -6.90 14.54
N GLU A 171 -3.15 -5.86 13.80
CA GLU A 171 -3.53 -5.93 12.39
C GLU A 171 -2.40 -6.54 11.54
N ILE A 172 -1.19 -6.00 11.71
CA ILE A 172 0.01 -6.50 11.04
C ILE A 172 0.20 -7.99 11.33
N ARG A 173 0.10 -8.43 12.59
CA ARG A 173 0.29 -9.85 12.94
C ARG A 173 -0.76 -10.75 12.27
N ALA A 174 -2.01 -10.32 12.21
CA ALA A 174 -3.08 -11.09 11.59
C ALA A 174 -2.86 -11.24 10.09
N ALA A 175 -2.51 -10.14 9.38
CA ALA A 175 -2.19 -10.17 7.96
C ALA A 175 -1.00 -11.09 7.66
N ASN A 176 0.09 -10.99 8.45
CA ASN A 176 1.25 -11.86 8.29
C ASN A 176 0.94 -13.34 8.50
N GLN A 177 0.07 -13.64 9.47
CA GLN A 177 -0.34 -15.01 9.69
C GLN A 177 -1.14 -15.53 8.49
N ALA A 178 -2.08 -14.73 7.95
CA ALA A 178 -2.80 -15.09 6.74
C ALA A 178 -1.85 -15.36 5.56
N ILE A 179 -0.86 -14.50 5.33
CA ILE A 179 0.17 -14.67 4.29
C ILE A 179 0.92 -16.01 4.47
N LYS A 180 1.39 -16.30 5.70
CA LYS A 180 2.09 -17.56 6.01
C LYS A 180 1.20 -18.79 5.80
N ASP A 181 -0.08 -18.67 6.14
CA ASP A 181 -1.08 -19.72 5.94
C ASP A 181 -1.43 -19.91 4.44
N GLY A 182 -1.07 -18.95 3.58
CA GLY A 182 -1.44 -18.89 2.17
C GLY A 182 -2.89 -18.45 1.95
N ARG A 183 -3.49 -17.76 2.94
CA ARG A 183 -4.82 -17.14 2.85
C ARG A 183 -4.70 -15.70 2.38
N GLN A 184 -5.79 -15.15 1.84
CA GLN A 184 -5.81 -13.74 1.48
C GLN A 184 -5.80 -12.86 2.73
N PRO A 185 -4.94 -11.84 2.83
CA PRO A 185 -4.87 -10.97 4.00
C PRO A 185 -6.16 -10.24 4.33
N HIS A 186 -6.98 -9.89 3.34
CA HIS A 186 -8.28 -9.28 3.62
C HIS A 186 -9.19 -10.12 4.51
N GLU A 187 -9.10 -11.46 4.46
CA GLU A 187 -9.89 -12.34 5.33
C GLU A 187 -9.54 -12.12 6.80
N ALA A 188 -8.28 -11.75 7.09
CA ALA A 188 -7.85 -11.42 8.44
C ALA A 188 -8.38 -10.05 8.87
N TYR A 189 -8.39 -9.07 7.96
CA TYR A 189 -8.99 -7.75 8.21
C TYR A 189 -10.49 -7.87 8.49
N ASP A 190 -11.22 -8.62 7.68
CA ASP A 190 -12.65 -8.89 7.84
C ASP A 190 -12.97 -9.57 9.20
N ALA A 191 -12.06 -10.43 9.68
CA ALA A 191 -12.20 -11.13 10.95
C ALA A 191 -11.89 -10.25 12.18
N LEU A 192 -10.94 -9.31 12.06
CA LEU A 192 -10.60 -8.37 13.13
C LEU A 192 -11.72 -7.36 13.40
N GLY A 193 -12.44 -6.96 12.34
CA GLY A 193 -13.52 -5.99 12.41
C GLY A 193 -13.11 -4.69 13.12
N ASP A 194 -14.08 -4.03 13.76
CA ASP A 194 -13.89 -2.67 14.29
C ASP A 194 -13.25 -2.60 15.68
N SER A 195 -12.83 -3.73 16.23
CA SER A 195 -12.25 -3.79 17.57
C SER A 195 -10.99 -2.94 17.71
N LEU A 196 -10.22 -2.80 16.63
CA LEU A 196 -9.02 -1.97 16.59
C LEU A 196 -9.36 -0.49 16.72
N SER A 197 -10.40 -0.09 16.02
CA SER A 197 -10.75 1.30 15.83
C SER A 197 -11.51 1.90 17.00
N ALA A 198 -12.29 1.08 17.68
CA ALA A 198 -12.81 1.41 19.01
C ALA A 198 -11.64 1.74 19.97
N ARG A 199 -10.54 0.98 19.93
CA ARG A 199 -9.35 1.27 20.75
C ARG A 199 -8.60 2.49 20.26
N TRP A 200 -8.44 2.70 18.96
CA TRP A 200 -7.84 3.93 18.42
C TRP A 200 -8.64 5.18 18.78
N ASN A 201 -9.97 5.10 18.77
CA ASN A 201 -10.82 6.18 19.24
C ASN A 201 -10.53 6.51 20.71
N ARG A 202 -10.45 5.49 21.58
CA ARG A 202 -10.08 5.66 23.00
C ARG A 202 -8.72 6.32 23.18
N ILE A 203 -7.71 5.83 22.47
CA ILE A 203 -6.33 6.34 22.55
C ILE A 203 -6.29 7.82 22.15
N THR A 204 -7.06 8.21 21.13
CA THR A 204 -7.10 9.58 20.62
C THR A 204 -8.12 10.49 21.33
N GLY A 205 -8.49 10.15 22.56
CA GLY A 205 -9.31 10.98 23.45
C GLY A 205 -10.83 10.83 23.31
N GLY A 206 -11.29 9.77 22.64
CA GLY A 206 -12.69 9.41 22.49
C GLY A 206 -13.18 8.32 23.45
N GLY A 207 -14.43 7.91 23.26
CA GLY A 207 -15.11 6.86 24.01
C GLY A 207 -15.46 7.23 25.46
N SER A 208 -16.40 6.51 26.05
CA SER A 208 -16.93 6.68 27.40
C SER A 208 -17.20 5.32 28.05
N PHE A 209 -17.47 5.25 29.35
CA PHE A 209 -17.78 3.98 30.02
C PHE A 209 -18.97 3.21 29.38
N ALA A 210 -19.83 3.89 28.62
CA ALA A 210 -20.99 3.31 27.95
C ALA A 210 -20.77 2.97 26.46
N SER A 211 -19.73 3.52 25.82
CA SER A 211 -19.47 3.30 24.39
C SER A 211 -18.01 3.57 24.05
N ASP A 212 -17.35 2.64 23.35
CA ASP A 212 -15.99 2.87 22.86
C ASP A 212 -15.90 3.84 21.69
N LEU A 213 -17.03 4.15 21.03
CA LEU A 213 -17.09 5.03 19.87
C LEU A 213 -17.46 6.47 20.25
N PHE A 214 -18.21 6.69 21.33
CA PHE A 214 -18.71 8.02 21.71
C PHE A 214 -18.24 8.47 23.10
N PRO A 215 -17.75 9.72 23.25
CA PRO A 215 -17.59 10.76 22.21
C PRO A 215 -16.50 10.43 21.17
N LEU A 216 -16.51 11.15 20.05
CA LEU A 216 -15.51 10.99 19.00
C LEU A 216 -14.16 11.57 19.44
N GLY A 217 -13.13 10.73 19.47
CA GLY A 217 -11.72 11.11 19.58
C GLY A 217 -11.17 11.64 18.26
N ARG A 218 -9.91 12.07 18.25
CA ARG A 218 -9.29 12.70 17.07
C ARG A 218 -9.33 11.79 15.84
N TYR A 219 -9.09 10.49 16.01
CA TYR A 219 -9.16 9.49 14.93
C TYR A 219 -10.53 9.49 14.21
N LEU A 220 -11.63 9.44 14.97
CA LEU A 220 -12.98 9.44 14.39
C LEU A 220 -13.37 10.80 13.80
N LYS A 221 -12.88 11.89 14.39
CA LYS A 221 -13.10 13.24 13.87
C LYS A 221 -12.41 13.43 12.52
N LEU A 222 -11.15 13.00 12.40
CA LEU A 222 -10.43 13.03 11.13
C LEU A 222 -11.18 12.22 10.07
N ALA A 223 -11.61 11.00 10.41
CA ALA A 223 -12.42 10.17 9.51
C ALA A 223 -13.77 10.80 9.08
N ALA A 224 -14.31 11.75 9.84
CA ALA A 224 -15.56 12.44 9.52
C ALA A 224 -15.37 13.59 8.51
N SER A 225 -14.24 14.29 8.56
CA SER A 225 -13.85 15.41 7.68
C SER A 225 -12.67 15.07 6.76
N ASN A 226 -12.60 13.82 6.31
CA ASN A 226 -11.46 13.22 5.62
C ASN A 226 -11.43 13.43 4.09
N TRP A 227 -11.99 14.51 3.52
CA TRP A 227 -11.90 14.65 2.07
C TRP A 227 -10.47 14.82 1.57
N ASP A 228 -9.49 15.21 2.41
CA ASP A 228 -8.07 15.19 2.09
C ASP A 228 -7.54 13.80 1.65
N HIS A 229 -8.33 12.73 1.79
CA HIS A 229 -7.98 11.38 1.34
C HIS A 229 -8.49 11.07 -0.07
N PHE A 230 -9.40 11.88 -0.61
CA PHE A 230 -10.17 11.52 -1.81
C PHE A 230 -9.79 12.35 -3.03
N GLY A 231 -9.39 11.66 -4.10
CA GLY A 231 -9.29 12.18 -5.46
C GLY A 231 -8.54 13.52 -5.54
N PRO A 232 -9.14 14.57 -6.14
CA PRO A 232 -8.47 15.86 -6.29
C PRO A 232 -8.06 16.52 -4.96
N TRP A 233 -8.73 16.20 -3.86
CA TRP A 233 -8.42 16.77 -2.55
C TRP A 233 -7.17 16.12 -1.94
N ALA A 234 -6.99 14.80 -2.10
CA ALA A 234 -5.73 14.12 -1.76
C ALA A 234 -4.55 14.61 -2.59
N LEU A 235 -4.77 14.86 -3.88
CA LEU A 235 -3.77 15.49 -4.73
C LEU A 235 -3.31 16.85 -4.17
N LEU A 236 -4.25 17.70 -3.74
CA LEU A 236 -3.92 18.99 -3.14
C LEU A 236 -3.19 18.86 -1.79
N ALA A 237 -3.59 17.89 -0.96
CA ALA A 237 -2.95 17.63 0.33
C ALA A 237 -1.51 17.12 0.15
N TYR A 238 -1.29 16.16 -0.75
CA TYR A 238 0.04 15.68 -1.14
C TYR A 238 0.89 16.82 -1.70
N GLN A 239 0.38 17.61 -2.65
CA GLN A 239 1.13 18.70 -3.26
C GLN A 239 1.59 19.74 -2.22
N ALA A 240 0.72 20.10 -1.28
CA ALA A 240 1.08 21.01 -0.20
C ALA A 240 2.16 20.42 0.72
N GLY A 241 2.01 19.14 1.09
CA GLY A 241 2.95 18.46 1.96
C GLY A 241 4.32 18.24 1.34
N HIS A 242 4.34 17.74 0.10
CA HIS A 242 5.56 17.53 -0.66
C HIS A 242 6.30 18.86 -0.88
N ALA A 243 5.59 19.92 -1.27
CA ALA A 243 6.19 21.26 -1.38
C ALA A 243 6.86 21.71 -0.07
N ALA A 244 6.21 21.50 1.07
CA ALA A 244 6.77 21.84 2.38
C ALA A 244 8.03 21.00 2.69
N ALA A 245 8.02 19.71 2.36
CA ALA A 245 9.17 18.81 2.52
C ALA A 245 10.36 19.24 1.64
N LEU A 246 10.12 19.62 0.38
CA LEU A 246 11.15 20.11 -0.52
C LEU A 246 11.78 21.43 -0.02
N GLN A 247 10.98 22.34 0.54
CA GLN A 247 11.52 23.54 1.19
C GLN A 247 12.36 23.22 2.43
N GLN A 248 11.95 22.22 3.22
CA GLN A 248 12.74 21.74 4.35
C GLN A 248 14.05 21.05 3.89
N ALA A 249 14.06 20.39 2.73
CA ALA A 249 15.27 19.84 2.11
C ALA A 249 16.24 20.94 1.65
N LEU A 250 15.74 22.05 1.09
CA LEU A 250 16.58 23.22 0.79
C LEU A 250 17.21 23.82 2.06
N LYS A 251 16.44 23.88 3.16
CA LYS A 251 16.98 24.30 4.45
C LYS A 251 18.08 23.35 4.93
N ALA A 252 17.88 22.04 4.79
CA ALA A 252 18.88 21.04 5.15
C ALA A 252 20.18 21.20 4.34
N ARG A 253 20.08 21.52 3.05
CA ARG A 253 21.23 21.84 2.21
C ARG A 253 21.99 23.06 2.74
N ALA A 254 21.27 24.12 3.09
CA ALA A 254 21.87 25.36 3.59
C ALA A 254 22.52 25.19 4.97
N SER A 255 21.94 24.37 5.86
CA SER A 255 22.48 24.11 7.18
C SER A 255 23.60 23.05 7.20
N GLY A 256 23.60 22.14 6.22
CA GLY A 256 24.47 20.95 6.20
C GLY A 256 24.14 19.93 7.29
N ALA A 257 23.03 20.12 8.02
CA ALA A 257 22.65 19.25 9.12
C ALA A 257 21.79 18.08 8.62
N GLU A 258 22.28 16.84 8.80
CA GLU A 258 21.52 15.62 8.46
C GLU A 258 20.13 15.59 9.11
N ARG A 259 20.01 16.14 10.33
CA ARG A 259 18.73 16.22 11.06
C ARG A 259 17.67 17.06 10.33
N ASP A 260 18.08 18.11 9.60
CA ASP A 260 17.13 18.88 8.79
C ASP A 260 16.66 18.07 7.56
N LEU A 261 17.50 17.21 6.99
CA LEU A 261 17.13 16.31 5.89
C LEU A 261 16.22 15.18 6.39
N GLN A 262 16.50 14.61 7.55
CA GLN A 262 15.62 13.65 8.22
C GLN A 262 14.23 14.25 8.49
N LEU A 263 14.16 15.52 8.90
CA LEU A 263 12.89 16.23 9.05
C LEU A 263 12.18 16.44 7.71
N ALA A 264 12.92 16.73 6.62
CA ALA A 264 12.35 16.80 5.27
C ALA A 264 11.72 15.46 4.86
N TYR A 265 12.41 14.34 5.12
CA TYR A 265 11.86 13.00 4.90
C TYR A 265 10.62 12.72 5.75
N ALA A 266 10.59 13.14 7.01
CA ALA A 266 9.43 12.95 7.86
C ALA A 266 8.22 13.78 7.39
N MET A 267 8.45 15.02 6.95
CA MET A 267 7.40 15.82 6.30
C MET A 267 6.92 15.14 5.02
N ASN A 268 7.84 14.60 4.22
CA ASN A 268 7.46 13.91 2.99
C ASN A 268 6.66 12.65 3.24
N ALA A 269 7.04 11.84 4.24
CA ALA A 269 6.28 10.66 4.63
C ALA A 269 4.86 11.01 5.06
N PHE A 270 4.68 12.11 5.80
CA PHE A 270 3.34 12.57 6.17
C PHE A 270 2.53 13.03 4.95
N ALA A 271 3.18 13.63 3.94
CA ALA A 271 2.55 13.97 2.67
C ALA A 271 2.22 12.73 1.83
N ASP A 272 3.09 11.73 1.85
CA ASP A 272 2.95 10.48 1.10
C ASP A 272 1.77 9.63 1.59
N HIS A 273 1.23 9.87 2.79
CA HIS A 273 -0.06 9.34 3.19
C HIS A 273 -1.13 9.62 2.11
N PHE A 274 -1.30 10.90 1.77
CA PHE A 274 -2.24 11.33 0.74
C PHE A 274 -1.83 10.88 -0.67
N LEU A 275 -0.52 10.70 -0.93
CA LEU A 275 -0.06 10.08 -2.18
C LEU A 275 -0.50 8.62 -2.26
N THR A 276 -0.39 7.86 -1.18
CA THR A 276 -0.78 6.45 -1.15
C THR A 276 -2.29 6.27 -1.28
N ASP A 277 -3.10 7.19 -0.77
CA ASP A 277 -4.55 7.19 -0.99
C ASP A 277 -4.91 7.30 -2.47
N LEU A 278 -4.12 8.06 -3.26
CA LEU A 278 -4.29 8.14 -4.71
C LEU A 278 -4.02 6.81 -5.44
N PHE A 279 -3.57 5.75 -4.77
CA PHE A 279 -3.46 4.41 -5.34
C PHE A 279 -4.54 3.46 -4.82
N SER A 280 -5.39 3.90 -3.90
CA SER A 280 -6.51 3.10 -3.41
C SER A 280 -7.79 3.43 -4.17
N ALA A 281 -8.37 2.42 -4.83
CA ALA A 281 -9.51 2.61 -5.72
C ALA A 281 -10.72 3.29 -5.05
N GLY A 282 -10.98 3.01 -3.76
CA GLY A 282 -12.04 3.62 -2.97
C GLY A 282 -11.87 5.14 -2.76
N HIS A 283 -10.68 5.67 -2.98
CA HIS A 283 -10.37 7.09 -2.82
C HIS A 283 -10.35 7.86 -4.15
N LEU A 284 -10.36 7.17 -5.30
CA LEU A 284 -10.16 7.82 -6.60
C LEU A 284 -11.36 8.64 -7.08
N ARG A 285 -12.54 8.00 -7.14
CA ARG A 285 -13.73 8.57 -7.80
C ARG A 285 -14.92 8.76 -6.86
N VAL A 286 -14.77 8.48 -5.56
CA VAL A 286 -15.83 8.70 -4.58
C VAL A 286 -15.97 10.21 -4.35
N PRO A 287 -17.14 10.82 -4.63
CA PRO A 287 -17.33 12.26 -4.52
C PRO A 287 -17.58 12.66 -3.05
N ARG A 288 -16.61 12.37 -2.17
CA ARG A 288 -16.71 12.45 -0.70
C ARG A 288 -17.21 13.81 -0.21
N LYS A 289 -16.57 14.89 -0.65
CA LYS A 289 -16.93 16.25 -0.25
C LYS A 289 -18.28 16.67 -0.82
N ALA A 290 -18.54 16.39 -2.11
CA ALA A 290 -19.82 16.71 -2.73
C ALA A 290 -20.99 15.97 -2.07
N LEU A 291 -20.79 14.72 -1.60
CA LEU A 291 -21.78 13.98 -0.83
C LEU A 291 -22.04 14.61 0.54
N ALA A 292 -20.99 15.03 1.25
CA ALA A 292 -21.13 15.74 2.52
C ALA A 292 -21.88 17.08 2.35
N ASP A 293 -21.64 17.79 1.24
CA ASP A 293 -22.31 19.06 0.92
C ASP A 293 -23.76 18.87 0.45
N THR A 294 -24.07 17.76 -0.22
CA THR A 294 -25.40 17.49 -0.81
C THR A 294 -26.38 16.89 0.19
N VAL A 295 -25.90 16.08 1.14
CA VAL A 295 -26.76 15.30 2.04
C VAL A 295 -26.86 15.96 3.40
N THR A 296 -28.08 16.13 3.89
CA THR A 296 -28.34 16.67 5.24
C THR A 296 -28.88 15.57 6.18
N PRO A 297 -28.26 15.35 7.36
CA PRO A 297 -27.01 15.96 7.82
C PRO A 297 -25.79 15.43 7.05
N SER A 298 -24.71 16.23 6.98
CA SER A 298 -23.48 15.92 6.24
C SER A 298 -22.87 14.58 6.63
N ASP A 299 -22.98 14.21 7.91
CA ASP A 299 -22.51 12.93 8.45
C ASP A 299 -23.17 11.73 7.76
N VAL A 300 -24.41 11.86 7.28
CA VAL A 300 -25.07 10.82 6.49
C VAL A 300 -24.47 10.74 5.08
N GLY A 301 -24.11 11.87 4.47
CA GLY A 301 -23.36 11.92 3.20
C GLY A 301 -22.02 11.20 3.33
N SER A 302 -21.28 11.50 4.40
CA SER A 302 -20.05 10.80 4.78
C SER A 302 -20.30 9.33 5.12
N LEU A 303 -21.42 8.95 5.73
CA LEU A 303 -21.71 7.55 6.01
C LEU A 303 -21.94 6.77 4.71
N ILE A 304 -22.76 7.29 3.81
CA ILE A 304 -23.14 6.56 2.60
C ILE A 304 -22.04 6.51 1.54
N SER A 305 -21.11 7.48 1.51
CA SER A 305 -19.99 7.40 0.56
C SER A 305 -19.10 6.18 0.79
N ARG A 306 -19.11 5.60 2.00
CA ARG A 306 -18.35 4.40 2.36
C ARG A 306 -18.74 3.19 1.52
N PHE A 307 -20.01 3.06 1.16
CA PHE A 307 -20.45 1.94 0.33
C PHE A 307 -19.79 1.95 -1.06
N MET A 308 -19.59 3.13 -1.65
CA MET A 308 -18.87 3.25 -2.91
C MET A 308 -17.37 3.05 -2.71
N HIS A 309 -16.81 3.61 -1.63
CA HIS A 309 -15.42 3.42 -1.25
C HIS A 309 -15.07 1.92 -1.13
N ASP A 310 -15.82 1.17 -0.32
CA ASP A 310 -15.57 -0.26 -0.08
C ASP A 310 -15.84 -1.11 -1.35
N GLU A 311 -16.84 -0.71 -2.15
CA GLU A 311 -17.13 -1.34 -3.44
C GLU A 311 -15.96 -1.17 -4.43
N ASP A 312 -15.47 0.05 -4.60
CA ASP A 312 -14.34 0.38 -5.48
C ASP A 312 -13.05 -0.26 -4.98
N SER A 313 -12.77 -0.23 -3.68
CA SER A 313 -11.59 -0.92 -3.10
C SER A 313 -11.64 -2.43 -3.29
N LYS A 314 -12.82 -3.07 -3.11
CA LYS A 314 -12.98 -4.52 -3.23
C LYS A 314 -12.88 -5.04 -4.66
N TYR A 315 -13.54 -4.37 -5.60
CA TYR A 315 -13.62 -4.85 -7.00
C TYR A 315 -12.55 -4.23 -7.90
N GLY A 316 -11.90 -3.17 -7.43
CA GLY A 316 -10.85 -2.44 -8.10
C GLY A 316 -11.33 -1.64 -9.30
N LEU A 317 -10.51 -0.68 -9.74
CA LEU A 317 -10.75 0.15 -10.90
C LEU A 317 -9.62 -0.03 -11.93
N ALA A 318 -9.98 -0.20 -13.20
CA ALA A 318 -9.09 0.01 -14.32
C ALA A 318 -8.69 1.49 -14.36
N VAL A 319 -7.40 1.75 -14.26
CA VAL A 319 -6.81 3.09 -14.20
C VAL A 319 -5.67 3.21 -15.21
N ARG A 320 -5.25 4.44 -15.46
CA ARG A 320 -4.07 4.78 -16.28
C ARG A 320 -3.27 5.88 -15.61
N ASN A 321 -2.00 6.03 -15.96
CA ASN A 321 -1.17 7.15 -15.48
C ASN A 321 -0.56 7.97 -16.63
N ALA A 322 0.21 9.00 -16.30
CA ALA A 322 0.84 9.88 -17.27
C ALA A 322 2.04 9.25 -18.01
N GLU A 323 2.52 8.08 -17.55
CA GLU A 323 3.53 7.26 -18.24
C GLU A 323 2.90 6.32 -19.29
N GLY A 324 1.58 6.35 -19.45
CA GLY A 324 0.85 5.51 -20.42
C GLY A 324 0.62 4.08 -19.95
N GLU A 325 0.89 3.77 -18.68
CA GLU A 325 0.64 2.46 -18.08
C GLU A 325 -0.85 2.33 -17.73
N GLN A 326 -1.38 1.10 -17.79
CA GLN A 326 -2.74 0.77 -17.34
C GLN A 326 -2.70 -0.48 -16.46
N TRP A 327 -3.50 -0.47 -15.39
CA TRP A 327 -3.63 -1.59 -14.47
C TRP A 327 -4.99 -1.56 -13.79
N ARG A 328 -5.34 -2.62 -13.07
CA ARG A 328 -6.46 -2.60 -12.12
C ARG A 328 -5.91 -2.29 -10.73
N ALA A 329 -6.30 -1.14 -10.19
CA ALA A 329 -6.02 -0.73 -8.82
C ALA A 329 -7.08 -1.32 -7.90
N TYR A 330 -6.71 -2.12 -6.91
CA TYR A 330 -7.59 -2.36 -5.77
C TYR A 330 -7.30 -1.30 -4.70
N GLY A 331 -8.07 -1.30 -3.63
CA GLY A 331 -7.91 -0.30 -2.59
C GLY A 331 -7.73 -0.88 -1.21
N ASP A 332 -8.16 -0.08 -0.26
CA ASP A 332 -8.25 -0.35 1.16
C ASP A 332 -8.52 -1.83 1.49
N LYS A 333 -7.64 -2.42 2.29
CA LYS A 333 -7.64 -3.84 2.75
C LYS A 333 -7.18 -4.86 1.71
N ARG A 334 -6.72 -4.40 0.54
CA ARG A 334 -6.30 -5.25 -0.58
C ARG A 334 -4.82 -5.15 -0.90
N TYR A 335 -4.05 -4.28 -0.24
CA TYR A 335 -2.64 -4.07 -0.59
C TYR A 335 -1.83 -5.36 -0.53
N PHE A 336 -2.14 -6.25 0.41
CA PHE A 336 -1.49 -7.56 0.52
C PHE A 336 -2.28 -8.71 -0.12
N ASP A 337 -3.36 -8.44 -0.85
CA ASP A 337 -4.03 -9.47 -1.61
C ASP A 337 -3.23 -9.83 -2.86
N SER A 338 -3.40 -11.08 -3.31
CA SER A 338 -2.73 -11.61 -4.50
C SER A 338 -3.09 -10.87 -5.80
N VAL A 339 -4.28 -10.26 -5.85
CA VAL A 339 -4.77 -9.50 -7.01
C VAL A 339 -4.16 -8.11 -7.14
N ASP A 340 -3.59 -7.57 -6.07
CA ASP A 340 -3.14 -6.16 -6.03
C ASP A 340 -1.64 -5.99 -6.37
N VAL A 341 -1.01 -7.01 -6.97
CA VAL A 341 0.42 -6.98 -7.33
C VAL A 341 0.77 -5.80 -8.23
N ALA A 342 -0.06 -5.52 -9.24
CA ALA A 342 0.18 -4.44 -10.18
C ALA A 342 0.10 -3.06 -9.50
N ASN A 343 -0.92 -2.85 -8.66
CA ASN A 343 -1.11 -1.59 -7.96
C ASN A 343 -0.03 -1.33 -6.91
N ARG A 344 0.31 -2.36 -6.12
CA ARG A 344 1.40 -2.34 -5.14
C ARG A 344 2.74 -1.94 -5.77
N ARG A 345 3.02 -2.40 -7.00
CA ARG A 345 4.20 -1.97 -7.75
C ARG A 345 4.15 -0.47 -8.08
N GLN A 346 2.99 0.05 -8.45
CA GLN A 346 2.85 1.46 -8.82
C GLN A 346 2.99 2.40 -7.63
N VAL A 347 2.32 2.10 -6.51
CA VAL A 347 2.43 2.93 -5.31
C VAL A 347 3.85 2.91 -4.74
N ALA A 348 4.54 1.76 -4.74
CA ALA A 348 5.94 1.68 -4.29
C ALA A 348 6.87 2.55 -5.15
N ARG A 349 6.68 2.56 -6.48
CA ARG A 349 7.45 3.44 -7.38
C ARG A 349 7.14 4.92 -7.14
N ALA A 350 5.88 5.26 -6.88
CA ALA A 350 5.46 6.64 -6.63
C ALA A 350 6.05 7.18 -5.32
N VAL A 351 5.99 6.42 -4.24
CA VAL A 351 6.59 6.79 -2.94
C VAL A 351 8.12 6.87 -3.05
N GLN A 352 8.76 5.95 -3.79
CA GLN A 352 10.20 6.05 -4.06
C GLN A 352 10.55 7.33 -4.82
N ARG A 353 9.82 7.68 -5.89
CA ARG A 353 10.02 8.95 -6.62
C ARG A 353 9.82 10.18 -5.72
N SER A 354 8.82 10.14 -4.85
CA SER A 354 8.57 11.20 -3.86
C SER A 354 9.77 11.40 -2.93
N ALA A 355 10.29 10.32 -2.33
CA ALA A 355 11.47 10.40 -1.45
C ALA A 355 12.76 10.80 -2.20
N ASP A 356 12.93 10.35 -3.44
CA ASP A 356 14.09 10.73 -4.25
C ASP A 356 14.06 12.22 -4.63
N GLU A 357 12.88 12.79 -4.90
CA GLU A 357 12.74 14.23 -5.19
C GLU A 357 13.12 15.10 -3.98
N VAL A 358 12.85 14.64 -2.75
CA VAL A 358 13.34 15.29 -1.51
C VAL A 358 14.86 15.29 -1.48
N PHE A 359 15.50 14.15 -1.78
CA PHE A 359 16.94 14.06 -1.81
C PHE A 359 17.55 14.91 -2.92
N GLN A 360 16.95 14.93 -4.11
CA GLN A 360 17.37 15.76 -5.23
C GLN A 360 17.29 17.24 -4.86
N ALA A 361 16.22 17.69 -4.20
CA ALA A 361 16.12 19.07 -3.72
C ALA A 361 17.24 19.42 -2.73
N PHE A 362 17.58 18.51 -1.82
CA PHE A 362 18.74 18.66 -0.93
C PHE A 362 20.07 18.70 -1.71
N ALA A 363 20.30 17.75 -2.61
CA ALA A 363 21.56 17.53 -3.32
C ALA A 363 21.83 18.55 -4.43
N GLU A 364 20.80 19.13 -5.05
CA GLU A 364 20.92 20.08 -6.15
C GLU A 364 20.55 21.51 -5.75
N GLY A 365 19.75 21.70 -4.69
CA GLY A 365 19.26 23.01 -4.27
C GLY A 365 18.18 23.57 -5.20
N ARG A 366 17.39 22.69 -5.84
CA ARG A 366 16.31 23.06 -6.77
C ARG A 366 15.01 22.37 -6.36
N VAL A 367 13.89 23.05 -6.57
CA VAL A 367 12.56 22.53 -6.24
C VAL A 367 11.66 22.67 -7.47
N PRO A 368 11.07 21.57 -7.98
CA PRO A 368 10.09 21.62 -9.05
C PRO A 368 8.79 22.33 -8.62
N GLN A 369 7.96 22.71 -9.59
CA GLN A 369 6.60 23.18 -9.31
C GLN A 369 5.70 21.99 -8.95
N ALA A 370 4.66 22.22 -8.17
CA ALA A 370 3.79 21.15 -7.67
C ALA A 370 3.11 20.29 -8.76
N LYS A 371 2.86 20.87 -9.93
CA LYS A 371 2.32 20.15 -11.10
C LYS A 371 3.34 19.22 -11.76
N ASP A 372 4.63 19.42 -11.50
CA ASP A 372 5.76 18.73 -12.12
C ASP A 372 6.41 17.72 -11.16
N PHE A 373 5.83 17.51 -9.96
CA PHE A 373 6.31 16.52 -9.00
C PHE A 373 6.34 15.12 -9.64
N SER A 374 7.50 14.47 -9.56
CA SER A 374 7.80 13.25 -10.32
C SER A 374 6.93 12.06 -9.94
N ALA A 375 6.51 11.96 -8.68
CA ALA A 375 5.61 10.91 -8.20
C ALA A 375 4.22 10.98 -8.87
N LEU A 376 3.72 12.18 -9.16
CA LEU A 376 2.40 12.37 -9.77
C LEU A 376 2.31 11.85 -11.21
N ARG A 377 3.44 11.61 -11.88
CA ARG A 377 3.44 10.95 -13.19
C ARG A 377 2.97 9.49 -13.11
N LEU A 378 3.16 8.85 -11.96
CA LEU A 378 2.76 7.46 -11.71
C LEU A 378 1.35 7.33 -11.13
N ALA A 379 0.83 8.40 -10.52
CA ALA A 379 -0.51 8.40 -9.94
C ALA A 379 -1.59 8.15 -11.01
N PRO A 380 -2.70 7.47 -10.65
CA PRO A 380 -3.88 7.37 -11.49
C PRO A 380 -4.38 8.73 -11.98
N ASP A 381 -4.78 8.77 -13.25
CA ASP A 381 -5.50 9.89 -13.86
C ASP A 381 -6.88 10.01 -13.20
N LEU A 382 -6.99 10.92 -12.24
CA LEU A 382 -8.20 11.17 -11.45
C LEU A 382 -9.39 11.53 -12.34
N HIS A 383 -9.18 12.34 -13.38
CA HIS A 383 -10.25 12.69 -14.30
C HIS A 383 -10.75 11.47 -15.06
N ALA A 384 -9.85 10.59 -15.49
CA ALA A 384 -10.25 9.34 -16.14
C ALA A 384 -10.97 8.38 -15.20
N ALA A 385 -10.61 8.34 -13.92
CA ALA A 385 -11.31 7.53 -12.92
C ALA A 385 -12.72 8.07 -12.62
N GLU A 386 -12.85 9.39 -12.39
CA GLU A 386 -14.12 10.07 -12.10
C GLU A 386 -15.11 9.99 -13.27
N GLN A 387 -14.63 10.22 -14.49
CA GLN A 387 -15.45 10.25 -15.70
C GLN A 387 -15.56 8.89 -16.39
N ASP A 388 -15.01 7.83 -15.79
CA ASP A 388 -15.06 6.46 -16.31
C ASP A 388 -14.50 6.34 -17.74
N LEU A 389 -13.38 7.01 -18.01
CA LEU A 389 -12.74 7.08 -19.33
C LEU A 389 -11.85 5.87 -19.64
N VAL A 390 -11.57 5.02 -18.65
CA VAL A 390 -10.86 3.75 -18.84
C VAL A 390 -11.87 2.61 -18.97
N PRO A 391 -11.92 1.89 -20.10
CA PRO A 391 -12.84 0.78 -20.29
C PRO A 391 -12.63 -0.34 -19.26
N GLY A 392 -13.71 -1.05 -18.92
CA GLY A 392 -13.65 -2.22 -18.02
C GLY A 392 -13.98 -1.93 -16.56
N ASN A 393 -14.36 -0.70 -16.24
CA ASN A 393 -14.91 -0.33 -14.93
C ASN A 393 -16.41 -0.58 -14.85
N PHE A 394 -16.86 -0.94 -13.65
CA PHE A 394 -18.26 -1.06 -13.31
C PHE A 394 -18.85 0.32 -12.96
N ALA A 395 -20.18 0.41 -12.98
CA ALA A 395 -20.89 1.68 -12.81
C ALA A 395 -20.70 2.21 -11.38
N PRO A 396 -20.28 3.47 -11.19
CA PRO A 396 -20.09 4.02 -9.84
C PRO A 396 -21.43 4.14 -9.10
N LEU A 397 -21.42 3.89 -7.78
CA LEU A 397 -22.60 4.06 -6.94
C LEU A 397 -23.05 5.54 -6.87
N TYR A 398 -22.11 6.47 -6.79
CA TYR A 398 -22.33 7.91 -6.86
C TYR A 398 -21.52 8.53 -7.99
N PHE A 399 -22.10 9.50 -8.68
CA PHE A 399 -21.45 10.19 -9.79
C PHE A 399 -21.66 11.69 -9.67
N GLN A 400 -20.60 12.46 -9.72
CA GLN A 400 -20.67 13.91 -9.73
C GLN A 400 -20.88 14.44 -11.15
N ASP A 401 -22.05 15.04 -11.39
CA ASP A 401 -22.42 15.69 -12.64
C ASP A 401 -22.56 17.21 -12.41
N GLY A 402 -21.46 17.93 -12.68
CA GLY A 402 -21.35 19.34 -12.32
C GLY A 402 -21.52 19.57 -10.81
N LYS A 403 -22.64 20.18 -10.41
CA LYS A 403 -22.99 20.43 -9.01
C LYS A 403 -23.91 19.36 -8.40
N ALA A 404 -24.48 18.48 -9.22
CA ALA A 404 -25.38 17.44 -8.74
C ALA A 404 -24.58 16.17 -8.42
N VAL A 405 -24.97 15.47 -7.35
CA VAL A 405 -24.53 14.10 -7.12
C VAL A 405 -25.66 13.17 -7.54
N LEU A 406 -25.43 12.41 -8.60
CA LEU A 406 -26.32 11.35 -9.06
C LEU A 406 -25.99 10.05 -8.34
N ARG A 407 -26.97 9.16 -8.21
CA ARG A 407 -26.79 7.82 -7.65
C ARG A 407 -27.18 6.76 -8.67
N ARG A 408 -26.50 5.62 -8.67
CA ARG A 408 -26.92 4.43 -9.42
C ARG A 408 -28.38 4.08 -9.10
N LYS A 409 -29.16 3.76 -10.14
CA LYS A 409 -30.60 3.54 -10.00
C LYS A 409 -30.86 2.25 -9.23
N ASP A 410 -30.37 1.11 -9.73
CA ASP A 410 -30.30 -0.14 -8.98
C ASP A 410 -28.99 -0.22 -8.20
N VAL A 411 -29.07 0.02 -6.90
CA VAL A 411 -27.87 -0.02 -6.05
C VAL A 411 -27.25 -1.41 -6.01
N ASN A 412 -28.01 -2.49 -6.20
CA ASN A 412 -27.47 -3.86 -6.10
C ASN A 412 -26.91 -4.41 -7.42
N ASP A 413 -27.03 -3.67 -8.53
CA ASP A 413 -26.42 -4.02 -9.81
C ASP A 413 -25.22 -3.12 -10.13
N LEU A 414 -24.00 -3.64 -9.94
CA LEU A 414 -22.75 -2.97 -10.29
C LEU A 414 -22.64 -2.61 -11.78
N ASN A 415 -23.47 -3.21 -12.62
CA ASN A 415 -23.47 -2.98 -14.06
C ASN A 415 -24.54 -1.98 -14.49
N ASP A 416 -25.41 -1.54 -13.57
CA ASP A 416 -26.45 -0.57 -13.88
C ASP A 416 -25.85 0.82 -14.09
N ARG A 417 -25.78 1.26 -15.35
CA ARG A 417 -25.30 2.59 -15.73
C ARG A 417 -26.42 3.64 -15.69
N ASN A 418 -27.65 3.27 -15.34
CA ASN A 418 -28.73 4.24 -15.15
C ASN A 418 -28.53 5.02 -13.84
N ARG A 419 -28.80 6.32 -13.89
CA ARG A 419 -28.58 7.25 -12.78
C ARG A 419 -29.87 7.97 -12.41
N ILE A 420 -30.03 8.29 -11.14
CA ILE A 420 -31.13 9.10 -10.62
C ILE A 420 -30.60 10.31 -9.86
N GLY A 421 -31.27 11.45 -10.02
CA GLY A 421 -31.00 12.67 -9.24
C GLY A 421 -31.96 12.88 -8.06
N ASP A 422 -33.13 12.23 -8.07
CA ASP A 422 -34.09 12.28 -6.97
C ASP A 422 -33.86 11.09 -6.02
N TRP A 423 -32.99 11.29 -5.04
CA TRP A 423 -32.66 10.33 -3.99
C TRP A 423 -32.34 11.06 -2.70
N TRP A 424 -32.50 10.39 -1.56
CA TRP A 424 -32.28 10.98 -0.23
C TRP A 424 -31.26 10.15 0.55
N GLY A 425 -30.43 10.83 1.35
CA GLY A 425 -29.34 10.18 2.09
C GLY A 425 -29.81 9.06 3.02
N TRP A 426 -30.84 9.32 3.84
CA TRP A 426 -31.36 8.32 4.79
C TRP A 426 -31.99 7.10 4.12
N SER A 427 -32.83 7.29 3.09
CA SER A 427 -33.38 6.15 2.35
C SER A 427 -32.30 5.40 1.59
N THR A 428 -31.26 6.08 1.11
CA THR A 428 -30.10 5.41 0.51
C THR A 428 -29.33 4.59 1.54
N TYR A 429 -29.08 5.12 2.73
CA TYR A 429 -28.48 4.36 3.82
C TYR A 429 -29.31 3.11 4.16
N LEU A 430 -30.64 3.23 4.28
CA LEU A 430 -31.50 2.08 4.57
C LEU A 430 -31.50 1.02 3.46
N LEU A 431 -31.32 1.43 2.19
CA LEU A 431 -31.13 0.51 1.06
C LEU A 431 -29.77 -0.20 1.11
N LEU A 432 -28.74 0.47 1.63
CA LEU A 432 -27.36 -0.02 1.67
C LEU A 432 -26.99 -0.69 3.01
N LYS A 433 -27.81 -0.63 4.06
CA LYS A 433 -27.45 -1.23 5.37
C LYS A 433 -27.16 -2.73 5.31
N ASP A 434 -27.76 -3.44 4.36
CA ASP A 434 -27.55 -4.87 4.10
C ASP A 434 -26.88 -5.10 2.72
N TYR A 435 -26.01 -4.18 2.32
CA TYR A 435 -25.51 -4.07 0.96
C TYR A 435 -24.72 -5.30 0.50
N LYS A 436 -25.23 -5.96 -0.55
CA LYS A 436 -24.62 -7.14 -1.18
C LYS A 436 -24.86 -7.07 -2.69
N PRO A 437 -24.16 -6.18 -3.40
CA PRO A 437 -24.36 -6.03 -4.83
C PRO A 437 -23.91 -7.30 -5.57
N ASN A 438 -24.38 -7.46 -6.81
CA ASN A 438 -23.89 -8.50 -7.71
C ASN A 438 -22.39 -8.31 -8.03
N LYS A 439 -21.80 -9.23 -8.79
CA LYS A 439 -20.42 -9.10 -9.26
C LYS A 439 -20.36 -8.21 -10.49
N PRO A 440 -19.29 -7.41 -10.67
CA PRO A 440 -19.15 -6.57 -11.85
C PRO A 440 -18.84 -7.41 -13.08
N THR A 441 -19.19 -6.89 -14.25
CA THR A 441 -18.81 -7.48 -15.55
C THR A 441 -17.29 -7.61 -15.64
N GLY A 442 -16.81 -8.78 -16.03
CA GLY A 442 -15.37 -9.08 -16.10
C GLY A 442 -14.77 -9.62 -14.79
N PHE A 443 -15.54 -9.69 -13.68
CA PHE A 443 -15.09 -10.39 -12.48
C PHE A 443 -14.78 -11.86 -12.77
N ILE A 444 -13.64 -12.35 -12.27
CA ILE A 444 -13.20 -13.73 -12.45
C ILE A 444 -13.19 -14.44 -11.10
N ASP A 445 -13.95 -15.51 -10.99
CA ASP A 445 -13.89 -16.40 -9.83
C ASP A 445 -12.53 -17.09 -9.72
N ALA A 446 -12.06 -17.27 -8.48
CA ALA A 446 -10.83 -17.99 -8.20
C ALA A 446 -10.88 -19.42 -8.76
N PRO A 447 -9.76 -19.98 -9.25
CA PRO A 447 -9.70 -21.37 -9.69
C PRO A 447 -10.14 -22.33 -8.60
N ALA A 448 -10.88 -23.38 -8.99
CA ALA A 448 -11.33 -24.43 -8.06
C ALA A 448 -10.29 -25.55 -7.86
N THR A 449 -9.13 -25.48 -8.53
CA THR A 449 -8.10 -26.52 -8.52
C THR A 449 -6.72 -25.89 -8.31
N SER A 450 -5.76 -26.71 -7.88
CA SER A 450 -4.38 -26.32 -7.67
C SER A 450 -3.46 -26.85 -8.77
N PRO A 451 -2.26 -26.27 -8.96
CA PRO A 451 -1.22 -26.84 -9.80
C PRO A 451 -0.69 -28.17 -9.25
N VAL A 452 -0.12 -28.99 -10.14
CA VAL A 452 0.43 -30.32 -9.80
C VAL A 452 1.90 -30.39 -10.20
N ILE A 453 2.76 -30.87 -9.29
CA ILE A 453 4.16 -31.18 -9.63
C ILE A 453 4.20 -32.48 -10.41
N THR A 454 4.76 -32.45 -11.63
CA THR A 454 4.84 -33.61 -12.54
C THR A 454 6.27 -34.14 -12.72
N GLY A 455 7.28 -33.39 -12.27
CA GLY A 455 8.68 -33.79 -12.36
C GLY A 455 9.60 -32.81 -11.62
N TRP A 456 10.90 -33.09 -11.65
CA TRP A 456 11.94 -32.30 -10.98
C TRP A 456 13.18 -32.21 -11.86
N GLU A 457 13.81 -31.04 -11.90
CA GLU A 457 14.91 -30.78 -12.82
C GLU A 457 16.30 -31.01 -12.21
N ARG A 458 16.43 -30.99 -10.88
CA ARG A 458 17.72 -31.11 -10.20
C ARG A 458 17.69 -32.07 -9.02
N ARG A 459 18.89 -32.58 -8.68
CA ARG A 459 19.13 -33.45 -7.52
C ARG A 459 19.97 -32.83 -6.41
N GLU A 460 20.66 -31.74 -6.70
CA GLU A 460 21.45 -31.02 -5.70
C GLU A 460 20.76 -29.70 -5.32
N PRO A 461 20.83 -29.32 -4.02
CA PRO A 461 20.29 -28.07 -3.53
C PRO A 461 21.11 -26.88 -4.04
N ASP A 462 20.46 -25.74 -4.23
CA ASP A 462 21.08 -24.45 -4.47
C ASP A 462 20.20 -23.30 -3.92
N GLY A 463 20.63 -22.06 -4.09
CA GLY A 463 19.87 -20.90 -3.62
C GLY A 463 19.60 -20.88 -2.11
N LEU A 464 18.74 -19.95 -1.68
CA LEU A 464 18.39 -19.81 -0.26
C LEU A 464 17.30 -20.81 0.15
N ASN A 465 16.33 -21.05 -0.74
CA ASN A 465 15.12 -21.79 -0.42
C ASN A 465 15.12 -23.22 -0.97
N TRP A 466 15.89 -23.53 -2.01
CA TRP A 466 16.03 -24.89 -2.56
C TRP A 466 17.01 -25.75 -1.75
N GLN A 467 16.76 -25.83 -0.45
CA GLN A 467 17.59 -26.56 0.52
C GLN A 467 16.88 -27.79 1.04
N ARG A 468 17.67 -28.80 1.44
CA ARG A 468 17.14 -30.04 2.04
C ARG A 468 16.35 -29.73 3.31
N GLY A 469 15.15 -30.30 3.44
CA GLY A 469 14.25 -30.09 4.58
C GLY A 469 13.33 -28.88 4.46
N ASN A 470 13.48 -28.05 3.43
CA ASN A 470 12.47 -27.05 3.07
C ASN A 470 11.32 -27.72 2.31
N ALA A 471 10.20 -27.02 2.13
CA ALA A 471 9.07 -27.51 1.35
C ALA A 471 8.45 -26.40 0.50
N VAL A 472 7.91 -26.76 -0.66
CA VAL A 472 7.33 -25.81 -1.63
C VAL A 472 5.91 -26.22 -2.04
N ARG A 473 5.05 -25.26 -2.33
CA ARG A 473 3.71 -25.45 -2.89
C ARG A 473 3.37 -24.38 -3.92
N TYR A 474 2.32 -24.62 -4.71
CA TYR A 474 1.92 -23.76 -5.82
C TYR A 474 0.42 -23.45 -5.80
N ALA A 475 0.06 -22.27 -6.28
CA ALA A 475 -1.32 -21.85 -6.55
C ALA A 475 -1.33 -21.01 -7.83
N PHE A 476 -2.49 -20.77 -8.42
CA PHE A 476 -2.57 -19.89 -9.59
C PHE A 476 -3.84 -19.05 -9.56
N SER A 477 -3.81 -17.92 -10.25
CA SER A 477 -4.99 -17.11 -10.59
C SER A 477 -5.22 -17.12 -12.10
N ILE A 478 -6.39 -16.66 -12.54
CA ILE A 478 -6.74 -16.47 -13.94
C ILE A 478 -6.72 -14.98 -14.25
N THR A 479 -6.13 -14.62 -15.40
CA THR A 479 -6.02 -13.25 -15.89
C THR A 479 -6.75 -13.10 -17.22
N ASP A 480 -7.48 -11.99 -17.39
CA ASP A 480 -8.12 -11.60 -18.64
C ASP A 480 -8.02 -10.07 -18.81
N GLN A 481 -7.19 -9.63 -19.75
CA GLN A 481 -6.85 -8.21 -19.91
C GLN A 481 -6.33 -7.60 -18.59
N LEU A 482 -7.05 -6.64 -18.00
CA LEU A 482 -6.72 -6.02 -16.71
C LEU A 482 -7.36 -6.74 -15.51
N ASN A 483 -8.18 -7.76 -15.74
CA ASN A 483 -8.87 -8.47 -14.67
C ASN A 483 -8.04 -9.67 -14.21
N GLU A 484 -8.00 -9.89 -12.91
CA GLU A 484 -7.36 -11.04 -12.29
C GLU A 484 -8.29 -11.63 -11.23
N SER A 485 -8.34 -12.96 -11.12
CA SER A 485 -8.99 -13.64 -10.01
C SER A 485 -8.08 -13.67 -8.78
N TYR A 486 -8.64 -13.83 -7.59
CA TYR A 486 -7.82 -14.34 -6.47
C TYR A 486 -7.20 -15.70 -6.83
N ILE A 487 -6.08 -16.05 -6.19
CA ILE A 487 -5.49 -17.37 -6.35
C ILE A 487 -6.44 -18.46 -5.87
N GLY A 488 -6.43 -19.60 -6.58
CA GLY A 488 -7.16 -20.80 -6.19
C GLY A 488 -6.52 -21.51 -4.99
N PRO A 489 -6.97 -22.74 -4.67
CA PRO A 489 -6.38 -23.52 -3.59
C PRO A 489 -4.90 -23.79 -3.85
N TRP A 490 -4.11 -23.82 -2.79
CA TRP A 490 -2.71 -24.26 -2.84
C TRP A 490 -2.61 -25.77 -3.04
N SER A 491 -1.58 -26.21 -3.77
CA SER A 491 -1.15 -27.60 -3.75
C SER A 491 -0.69 -28.01 -2.34
N GLY A 492 -0.61 -29.31 -2.10
CA GLY A 492 0.13 -29.82 -0.93
C GLY A 492 1.58 -29.36 -0.98
N TYR A 493 2.20 -29.22 0.20
CA TYR A 493 3.64 -28.99 0.30
C TYR A 493 4.40 -30.23 -0.16
N ALA A 494 5.34 -30.04 -1.08
CA ALA A 494 6.34 -31.03 -1.46
C ALA A 494 7.62 -30.77 -0.67
N GLU A 495 8.05 -31.74 0.13
CA GLU A 495 9.32 -31.70 0.87
C GLU A 495 10.50 -31.82 -0.10
N LEU A 496 11.52 -31.00 0.10
CA LEU A 496 12.75 -31.00 -0.67
C LEU A 496 13.77 -31.92 0.00
N THR A 497 14.04 -33.08 -0.60
CA THR A 497 15.03 -34.05 -0.12
C THR A 497 16.22 -34.13 -1.06
N ASP A 498 15.98 -34.67 -2.25
CA ASP A 498 16.95 -34.96 -3.31
C ASP A 498 16.40 -34.55 -4.68
N GLN A 499 15.35 -33.72 -4.68
CA GLN A 499 14.65 -33.24 -5.85
C GLN A 499 14.36 -31.74 -5.67
N PHE A 500 14.80 -30.95 -6.64
CA PHE A 500 14.72 -29.48 -6.61
C PHE A 500 14.27 -28.96 -7.98
N HIS A 501 13.73 -27.74 -8.01
CA HIS A 501 13.20 -27.08 -9.21
C HIS A 501 12.14 -27.93 -9.93
N PRO A 502 10.89 -27.94 -9.45
CA PRO A 502 9.85 -28.79 -10.03
C PRO A 502 9.37 -28.29 -11.39
N SER A 503 8.99 -29.25 -12.22
CA SER A 503 8.09 -29.08 -13.35
C SER A 503 6.64 -29.06 -12.81
N VAL A 504 5.95 -27.94 -13.00
CA VAL A 504 4.62 -27.65 -12.46
C VAL A 504 3.60 -27.59 -13.59
N GLN A 505 2.62 -28.49 -13.54
CA GLN A 505 1.46 -28.47 -14.42
C GLN A 505 0.39 -27.53 -13.87
N VAL A 506 0.05 -26.49 -14.65
CA VAL A 506 -0.97 -25.50 -14.31
C VAL A 506 -2.25 -25.81 -15.11
N PRO A 507 -3.39 -26.06 -14.44
CA PRO A 507 -4.65 -26.33 -15.10
C PRO A 507 -5.04 -25.22 -16.10
N ALA A 508 -5.67 -25.61 -17.20
CA ALA A 508 -6.33 -24.68 -18.10
C ALA A 508 -7.75 -24.40 -17.59
N ASP A 509 -8.26 -23.19 -17.83
CA ASP A 509 -9.58 -22.77 -17.37
C ASP A 509 -10.71 -23.04 -18.40
N GLY A 510 -10.37 -23.68 -19.52
CA GLY A 510 -11.29 -23.97 -20.62
C GLY A 510 -11.67 -22.75 -21.48
N LYS A 511 -11.20 -21.54 -21.15
CA LYS A 511 -11.51 -20.28 -21.86
C LYS A 511 -10.28 -19.64 -22.53
N GLN A 512 -9.14 -20.34 -22.54
CA GLN A 512 -7.86 -19.87 -23.09
C GLN A 512 -7.40 -18.52 -22.51
N ARG A 513 -7.73 -18.26 -21.23
CA ARG A 513 -7.28 -17.06 -20.51
C ARG A 513 -5.89 -17.26 -19.93
N GLY A 514 -5.16 -16.15 -19.76
CA GLY A 514 -3.85 -16.17 -19.11
C GLY A 514 -3.95 -16.59 -17.64
N ARG A 515 -2.82 -16.98 -17.05
CA ARG A 515 -2.75 -17.41 -15.64
C ARG A 515 -1.47 -16.91 -14.98
N ASN A 516 -1.58 -16.44 -13.76
CA ASN A 516 -0.42 -16.11 -12.93
C ASN A 516 -0.15 -17.28 -11.97
N LEU A 517 1.08 -17.80 -11.97
CA LEU A 517 1.52 -18.92 -11.14
C LEU A 517 2.27 -18.39 -9.92
N PHE A 518 1.83 -18.84 -8.75
CA PHE A 518 2.39 -18.47 -7.46
C PHE A 518 3.07 -19.66 -6.79
N ARG A 519 4.15 -19.38 -6.08
CA ARG A 519 4.93 -20.32 -5.26
C ARG A 519 4.90 -19.88 -3.81
N GLN A 520 4.95 -20.83 -2.89
CA GLN A 520 5.24 -20.54 -1.50
C GLN A 520 6.13 -21.62 -0.89
N PHE A 521 7.25 -21.19 -0.33
CA PHE A 521 8.03 -22.05 0.57
C PHE A 521 7.40 -22.06 1.96
N ARG A 522 7.52 -23.17 2.68
CA ARG A 522 6.98 -23.31 4.04
C ARG A 522 7.50 -22.20 4.95
N GLY A 523 6.58 -21.45 5.55
CA GLY A 523 6.91 -20.32 6.43
C GLY A 523 7.32 -19.04 5.70
N GLY A 524 7.41 -19.09 4.37
CA GLY A 524 7.60 -17.95 3.49
C GLY A 524 6.29 -17.35 2.99
N SER A 525 6.41 -16.40 2.08
CA SER A 525 5.27 -15.73 1.44
C SER A 525 4.93 -16.31 0.08
N PRO A 526 3.69 -16.11 -0.40
CA PRO A 526 3.35 -16.30 -1.80
C PRO A 526 4.18 -15.38 -2.71
N GLU A 527 4.75 -15.95 -3.77
CA GLU A 527 5.60 -15.29 -4.76
C GLU A 527 5.02 -15.53 -6.17
N LEU A 528 4.80 -14.49 -6.97
CA LEU A 528 4.46 -14.64 -8.39
C LEU A 528 5.75 -15.05 -9.12
N ILE A 529 5.75 -16.25 -9.69
CA ILE A 529 6.93 -16.81 -10.35
C ILE A 529 6.80 -16.85 -11.88
N ALA A 530 5.57 -16.77 -12.41
CA ALA A 530 5.33 -16.74 -13.85
C ALA A 530 3.95 -16.16 -14.22
N SER A 531 3.87 -15.57 -15.41
CA SER A 531 2.62 -15.29 -16.12
C SER A 531 2.58 -16.14 -17.39
N LEU A 532 1.58 -17.03 -17.47
CA LEU A 532 1.39 -18.00 -18.55
C LEU A 532 0.30 -17.51 -19.50
N ASP A 533 0.48 -17.73 -20.80
CA ASP A 533 -0.56 -17.49 -21.80
C ASP A 533 -1.72 -18.51 -21.67
N GLY A 534 -2.74 -18.41 -22.53
CA GLY A 534 -3.90 -19.31 -22.50
C GLY A 534 -3.63 -20.77 -22.89
N LYS A 535 -2.41 -21.11 -23.29
CA LYS A 535 -2.05 -22.42 -23.87
C LYS A 535 -1.01 -23.17 -23.06
N THR A 536 -0.10 -22.46 -22.40
CA THR A 536 1.06 -23.01 -21.71
C THR A 536 0.64 -23.67 -20.40
N THR A 537 0.67 -25.00 -20.32
CA THR A 537 0.22 -25.74 -19.12
C THR A 537 1.34 -26.30 -18.28
N LEU A 538 2.60 -26.17 -18.70
CA LEU A 538 3.77 -26.65 -17.98
C LEU A 538 4.74 -25.49 -17.75
N TYR A 539 5.17 -25.30 -16.50
CA TYR A 539 6.17 -24.33 -16.10
C TYR A 539 7.28 -25.04 -15.32
N ILE A 540 8.54 -24.65 -15.56
CA ILE A 540 9.68 -25.19 -14.84
C ILE A 540 10.16 -24.12 -13.87
N ASP A 541 10.06 -24.38 -12.56
CA ASP A 541 10.46 -23.42 -11.54
C ASP A 541 11.99 -23.42 -11.34
N ARG A 542 12.65 -22.51 -12.06
CA ARG A 542 14.09 -22.27 -11.97
C ARG A 542 14.43 -21.04 -11.13
N ASN A 543 13.45 -20.38 -10.52
CA ASN A 543 13.67 -19.15 -9.77
C ASN A 543 14.36 -19.50 -8.44
N ALA A 544 15.53 -18.90 -8.20
CA ALA A 544 16.37 -19.15 -7.02
C ALA A 544 15.70 -18.76 -5.69
#